data_AF-A0A2Y9RFN4-F1
#
_entry.id   AF-A0A2Y9RFN4-F1
#
_cell.length_a   1.000
_cell.length_b   1.000
_cell.length_c   1.000
_cell.angle_alpha   90.00
_cell.angle_beta   90.00
_cell.angle_gamma   90.00
#
_symmetry.space_group_name_H-M   'P 1'
#
loop_
_entity.id
_entity.type
_entity.pdbx_description
1 polymer ?
#
loop_
_entity_poly.entity_id
_entity_poly.type
_entity_poly.pdbx_seq_one_letter_code
_entity_poly.pdbx_strand_id
1 'polypeptide(L)'
;MTQDRVYEAIDSRDGTSCAELVSFKHPHVANPRLQLPSPEEKCQQVLEPPYDEMFAAHLRCTYAVGNHDFIEAYKCQTVIVQSFLRAFQAHKEENWALPIMYAVALDLRIFANNADQQLVKKGKSKVGDMLEKAAELLMSCFRVCASDTRAGLEDSKKWGMLFLVNQLFKIYFKINKLHLCKPLIRAIDSSNLKDDYTTAQRVTYKYYVGRKAMFDSDFKQAEEYLSFAFEHCHRSSQKNKRMILIYLLPVKMLLGHMPTIELLKKYHLMQFAEVTKAVSEGNLLLLSEALTRHETFFIRCGIFLILEKLKIITYRNLFKKV
;
A
#
# COMPACT_ATOMS: atom_id res chain seq x y z
N MET A 1 -17.81 18.37 13.10
CA MET A 1 -17.01 19.32 12.31
C MET A 1 -17.76 20.63 12.33
N THR A 2 -17.28 21.59 13.11
CA THR A 2 -17.74 22.98 13.03
C THR A 2 -16.80 23.72 12.08
N GLN A 3 -17.32 24.69 11.33
CA GLN A 3 -16.54 25.49 10.37
C GLN A 3 -15.33 26.14 11.06
N ASP A 4 -15.53 26.66 12.28
CA ASP A 4 -14.48 27.28 13.09
C ASP A 4 -13.31 26.33 13.39
N ARG A 5 -13.58 25.05 13.65
CA ARG A 5 -12.52 24.06 13.94
C ARG A 5 -11.67 23.72 12.72
N VAL A 6 -12.23 23.82 11.52
CA VAL A 6 -11.46 23.59 10.28
C VAL A 6 -10.55 24.79 10.03
N TYR A 7 -11.08 26.00 10.15
CA TYR A 7 -10.30 27.23 10.02
C TYR A 7 -9.16 27.27 11.05
N GLU A 8 -9.48 27.05 12.33
CA GLU A 8 -8.52 27.05 13.42
C GLU A 8 -7.39 26.03 13.20
N ALA A 9 -7.71 24.81 12.76
CA ALA A 9 -6.69 23.80 12.48
C ALA A 9 -5.75 24.17 11.31
N ILE A 10 -6.22 24.93 10.33
CA ILE A 10 -5.40 25.40 9.20
C ILE A 10 -4.56 26.60 9.63
N ASP A 11 -5.18 27.57 10.30
CA ASP A 11 -4.53 28.80 10.78
C ASP A 11 -3.44 28.49 11.81
N SER A 12 -3.74 27.60 12.76
CA SER A 12 -2.79 27.10 13.76
C SER A 12 -1.78 26.08 13.20
N ARG A 13 -1.90 25.71 11.92
CA ARG A 13 -1.08 24.68 11.26
C ARG A 13 -1.08 23.33 11.99
N ASP A 14 -2.20 22.97 12.63
CA ASP A 14 -2.39 21.66 13.24
C ASP A 14 -2.80 20.63 12.18
N GLY A 15 -1.79 20.04 11.54
CA GLY A 15 -1.99 19.03 10.51
C GLY A 15 -2.68 17.76 11.01
N THR A 16 -2.55 17.42 12.30
CA THR A 16 -3.16 16.20 12.84
C THR A 16 -4.67 16.38 12.95
N SER A 17 -5.11 17.48 13.56
CA SER A 17 -6.53 17.83 13.63
C SER A 17 -7.14 18.01 12.24
N CYS A 18 -6.44 18.70 11.33
CA CYS A 18 -6.91 18.88 9.95
C CYS A 18 -7.03 17.53 9.21
N ALA A 19 -6.08 16.62 9.40
CA ALA A 19 -6.12 15.27 8.83
C ALA A 19 -7.35 14.47 9.32
N GLU A 20 -7.72 14.59 10.60
CA GLU A 20 -8.93 13.95 11.13
C GLU A 20 -10.20 14.53 10.50
N LEU A 21 -10.25 15.85 10.28
CA LEU A 21 -11.40 16.53 9.69
C LEU A 21 -11.61 16.24 8.20
N VAL A 22 -10.54 15.85 7.48
CA VAL A 22 -10.62 15.43 6.06
C VAL A 22 -10.58 13.91 5.88
N SER A 23 -10.37 13.12 6.94
CA SER A 23 -10.27 11.66 6.83
C SER A 23 -11.63 10.99 6.81
N PHE A 24 -11.78 10.01 5.90
CA PHE A 24 -12.96 9.15 5.87
C PHE A 24 -13.07 8.14 7.02
N LYS A 25 -12.07 8.10 7.92
CA LYS A 25 -12.12 7.28 9.14
C LYS A 25 -12.77 7.98 10.32
N HIS A 26 -12.91 9.30 10.27
CA HIS A 26 -13.44 10.06 11.38
C HIS A 26 -14.99 9.97 11.41
N PRO A 27 -15.64 9.92 12.59
CA PRO A 27 -17.10 9.78 12.71
C PRO A 27 -17.95 10.86 12.01
N HIS A 28 -17.35 11.97 11.59
CA HIS A 28 -18.07 13.09 10.97
C HIS A 28 -18.70 12.71 9.63
N VAL A 29 -18.10 11.74 8.92
CA VAL A 29 -18.57 11.24 7.62
C VAL A 29 -19.98 10.65 7.70
N ALA A 30 -20.34 10.10 8.87
CA ALA A 30 -21.64 9.53 9.12
C ALA A 30 -22.72 10.56 9.49
N ASN A 31 -22.37 11.84 9.66
CA ASN A 31 -23.33 12.88 10.02
C ASN A 31 -24.10 13.36 8.77
N PRO A 32 -25.42 13.14 8.67
CA PRO A 32 -26.20 13.54 7.50
C PRO A 32 -26.19 15.05 7.24
N ARG A 33 -25.98 15.88 8.29
CA ARG A 33 -25.92 17.34 8.14
C ARG A 33 -24.68 17.83 7.38
N LEU A 34 -23.64 16.99 7.31
CA LEU A 34 -22.41 17.29 6.59
C LEU A 34 -22.41 16.69 5.18
N GLN A 35 -23.35 15.80 4.86
CA GLN A 35 -23.50 15.20 3.54
C GLN A 35 -24.22 16.18 2.60
N LEU A 36 -23.50 17.20 2.15
CA LEU A 36 -24.03 18.29 1.34
C LEU A 36 -23.71 18.08 -0.16
N PRO A 37 -24.70 18.21 -1.07
CA PRO A 37 -24.46 18.08 -2.51
C PRO A 37 -23.78 19.32 -3.12
N SER A 38 -24.00 20.51 -2.54
CA SER A 38 -23.44 21.78 -3.00
C SER A 38 -22.90 22.62 -1.83
N PRO A 39 -21.74 22.23 -1.25
CA PRO A 39 -21.12 22.92 -0.11
C PRO A 39 -20.26 24.15 -0.48
N GLU A 40 -20.07 24.44 -1.76
CA GLU A 40 -19.05 25.37 -2.27
C GLU A 40 -19.16 26.77 -1.65
N GLU A 41 -20.34 27.41 -1.69
CA GLU A 41 -20.54 28.76 -1.14
C GLU A 41 -20.24 28.83 0.36
N LYS A 42 -20.64 27.81 1.12
CA LYS A 42 -20.43 27.75 2.58
C LYS A 42 -18.95 27.58 2.94
N CYS A 43 -18.19 26.88 2.10
CA CYS A 43 -16.75 26.71 2.31
C CYS A 43 -15.99 27.98 1.93
N GLN A 44 -16.36 28.65 0.83
CA GLN A 44 -15.75 29.91 0.38
C GLN A 44 -15.94 31.07 1.35
N GLN A 45 -17.02 31.06 2.14
CA GLN A 45 -17.25 32.08 3.18
C GLN A 45 -16.31 31.96 4.38
N VAL A 46 -15.69 30.80 4.60
CA VAL A 46 -14.93 30.49 5.82
C VAL A 46 -13.44 30.22 5.53
N LEU A 47 -13.14 29.61 4.39
CA LEU A 47 -11.81 29.14 4.04
C LEU A 47 -11.28 29.87 2.80
N GLU A 48 -9.97 30.05 2.74
CA GLU A 48 -9.30 30.61 1.58
C GLU A 48 -8.85 29.51 0.60
N PRO A 49 -8.72 29.84 -0.70
CA PRO A 49 -8.12 28.94 -1.68
C PRO A 49 -6.71 28.48 -1.33
N PRO A 50 -6.36 27.18 -1.52
CA PRO A 50 -7.18 26.12 -2.13
C PRO A 50 -7.94 25.25 -1.10
N TYR A 51 -8.01 25.64 0.17
CA TYR A 51 -8.62 24.83 1.23
C TYR A 51 -10.15 24.86 1.18
N ASP A 52 -10.75 25.95 0.71
CA ASP A 52 -12.19 26.05 0.41
C ASP A 52 -12.66 24.94 -0.54
N GLU A 53 -11.99 24.78 -1.67
CA GLU A 53 -12.28 23.78 -2.69
C GLU A 53 -12.02 22.37 -2.16
N MET A 54 -10.95 22.20 -1.37
CA MET A 54 -10.63 20.92 -0.73
C MET A 54 -11.75 20.46 0.21
N PHE A 55 -12.22 21.31 1.12
CA PHE A 55 -13.26 20.96 2.08
C PHE A 55 -14.65 20.88 1.43
N ALA A 56 -14.94 21.70 0.43
CA ALA A 56 -16.17 21.57 -0.36
C ALA A 56 -16.22 20.20 -1.07
N ALA A 57 -15.13 19.80 -1.73
CA ALA A 57 -15.03 18.49 -2.36
C ALA A 57 -15.11 17.34 -1.33
N HIS A 58 -14.58 17.52 -0.12
CA HIS A 58 -14.72 16.54 0.98
C HIS A 58 -16.17 16.33 1.40
N LEU A 59 -16.91 17.42 1.65
CA LEU A 59 -18.33 17.35 2.02
C LEU A 59 -19.17 16.67 0.93
N ARG A 60 -18.94 17.04 -0.34
CA ARG A 60 -19.58 16.39 -1.49
C ARG A 60 -19.19 14.92 -1.62
N CYS A 61 -17.95 14.57 -1.31
CA CYS A 61 -17.49 13.17 -1.25
C CYS A 61 -18.24 12.40 -0.17
N THR A 62 -18.46 12.96 1.02
CA THR A 62 -19.26 12.30 2.08
C THR A 62 -20.70 12.04 1.64
N TYR A 63 -21.30 12.97 0.89
CA TYR A 63 -22.63 12.78 0.29
C TYR A 63 -22.64 11.66 -0.75
N ALA A 64 -21.66 11.62 -1.66
CA ALA A 64 -21.54 10.55 -2.65
C ALA A 64 -21.35 9.16 -2.01
N VAL A 65 -20.53 9.08 -0.95
CA VAL A 65 -20.33 7.86 -0.16
C VAL A 65 -21.63 7.43 0.53
N GLY A 66 -22.36 8.37 1.14
CA GLY A 66 -23.67 8.12 1.76
C GLY A 66 -24.70 7.52 0.78
N ASN A 67 -24.60 7.89 -0.50
CA ASN A 67 -25.45 7.39 -1.59
C ASN A 67 -24.88 6.16 -2.33
N HIS A 68 -23.79 5.56 -1.85
CA HIS A 68 -23.10 4.44 -2.50
C HIS A 68 -22.61 4.72 -3.94
N ASP A 69 -22.39 5.99 -4.29
CA ASP A 69 -21.76 6.38 -5.55
C ASP A 69 -20.25 6.54 -5.38
N PHE A 70 -19.53 5.42 -5.48
CA PHE A 70 -18.08 5.43 -5.33
C PHE A 70 -17.34 6.02 -6.54
N ILE A 71 -18.00 6.11 -7.70
CA ILE A 71 -17.43 6.76 -8.89
C ILE A 71 -17.37 8.27 -8.64
N GLU A 72 -18.47 8.85 -8.14
CA GLU A 72 -18.50 10.27 -7.80
C GLU A 72 -17.62 10.58 -6.57
N ALA A 73 -17.61 9.71 -5.56
CA ALA A 73 -16.70 9.84 -4.42
C ALA A 73 -15.23 9.87 -4.86
N TYR A 74 -14.83 9.01 -5.82
CA TYR A 74 -13.47 9.02 -6.37
C TYR A 74 -13.13 10.33 -7.10
N LYS A 75 -14.06 10.90 -7.87
CA LYS A 75 -13.85 12.21 -8.52
C LYS A 75 -13.70 13.32 -7.49
N CYS A 76 -14.57 13.34 -6.46
CA CYS A 76 -14.46 14.30 -5.37
C CYS A 76 -13.11 14.17 -4.66
N GLN A 77 -12.68 12.95 -4.35
CA GLN A 77 -11.37 12.70 -3.75
C GLN A 77 -10.19 13.14 -4.64
N THR A 78 -10.34 13.04 -5.96
CA THR A 78 -9.34 13.58 -6.90
C THR A 78 -9.20 15.09 -6.76
N VAL A 79 -10.32 15.81 -6.66
CA VAL A 79 -10.33 17.26 -6.41
C VAL A 79 -9.68 17.59 -5.07
N ILE A 80 -10.02 16.86 -4.00
CA ILE A 80 -9.39 17.03 -2.67
C ILE A 80 -7.87 16.94 -2.76
N VAL A 81 -7.35 15.91 -3.41
CA VAL A 81 -5.89 15.70 -3.54
C VAL A 81 -5.25 16.78 -4.41
N GLN A 82 -5.90 17.21 -5.49
CA GLN A 82 -5.39 18.28 -6.36
C GLN A 82 -5.35 19.64 -5.66
N SER A 83 -6.39 19.99 -4.90
CA SER A 83 -6.44 21.20 -4.08
C SER A 83 -5.42 21.16 -2.96
N PHE A 84 -5.33 20.04 -2.24
CA PHE A 84 -4.29 19.81 -1.25
C PHE A 84 -2.88 19.97 -1.84
N LEU A 85 -2.63 19.39 -3.03
CA LEU A 85 -1.32 19.43 -3.67
C LEU A 85 -0.88 20.86 -3.98
N ARG A 86 -1.79 21.75 -4.39
CA ARG A 86 -1.50 23.18 -4.59
C ARG A 86 -1.03 23.85 -3.30
N ALA A 87 -1.75 23.66 -2.19
CA ALA A 87 -1.32 24.19 -0.88
C ALA A 87 0.01 23.56 -0.43
N PHE A 88 0.13 22.24 -0.58
CA PHE A 88 1.32 21.49 -0.16
C PHE A 88 2.57 21.88 -0.95
N GLN A 89 2.44 22.33 -2.20
CA GLN A 89 3.54 22.90 -2.98
C GLN A 89 3.90 24.33 -2.54
N ALA A 90 2.91 25.12 -2.14
CA ALA A 90 3.11 26.51 -1.72
C ALA A 90 3.88 26.62 -0.39
N HIS A 91 3.61 25.71 0.56
CA HIS A 91 4.32 25.66 1.84
C HIS A 91 5.78 25.30 1.61
N LYS A 92 6.73 26.21 1.84
CA LYS A 92 8.16 25.91 1.71
C LYS A 92 8.73 25.63 3.09
N GLU A 93 9.63 24.64 3.18
CA GLU A 93 10.39 24.37 4.41
C GLU A 93 9.53 24.03 5.64
N GLU A 94 8.33 23.48 5.40
CA GLU A 94 7.39 23.06 6.44
C GLU A 94 6.77 21.70 6.11
N ASN A 95 6.54 20.86 7.13
CA ASN A 95 5.94 19.54 6.97
C ASN A 95 4.65 19.31 7.78
N TRP A 96 4.09 20.35 8.41
CA TRP A 96 2.88 20.24 9.23
C TRP A 96 1.73 19.57 8.47
N ALA A 97 1.66 19.74 7.15
CA ALA A 97 0.62 19.16 6.29
C ALA A 97 0.81 17.67 5.93
N LEU A 98 1.89 17.01 6.39
CA LEU A 98 2.12 15.58 6.13
C LEU A 98 1.00 14.66 6.64
N PRO A 99 0.41 14.85 7.84
CA PRO A 99 -0.71 14.03 8.29
C PRO A 99 -1.93 14.15 7.36
N ILE A 100 -2.19 15.35 6.82
CA ILE A 100 -3.26 15.59 5.84
C ILE A 100 -2.97 14.79 4.57
N MET A 101 -1.73 14.87 4.06
CA MET A 101 -1.28 14.08 2.91
C MET A 101 -1.51 12.59 3.13
N TYR A 102 -1.22 12.06 4.33
CA TYR A 102 -1.43 10.65 4.65
C TYR A 102 -2.91 10.26 4.58
N ALA A 103 -3.80 11.09 5.11
CA ALA A 103 -5.24 10.86 5.06
C ALA A 103 -5.75 10.86 3.61
N VAL A 104 -5.52 11.94 2.87
CA VAL A 104 -6.07 12.11 1.52
C VAL A 104 -5.49 11.10 0.51
N ALA A 105 -4.22 10.71 0.66
CA ALA A 105 -3.59 9.70 -0.19
C ALA A 105 -4.11 8.28 0.09
N LEU A 106 -4.37 7.96 1.36
CA LEU A 106 -4.98 6.68 1.73
C LEU A 106 -6.40 6.57 1.15
N ASP A 107 -7.20 7.61 1.34
CA ASP A 107 -8.60 7.65 0.93
C ASP A 107 -8.72 7.65 -0.59
N LEU A 108 -7.83 8.35 -1.32
CA LEU A 108 -7.73 8.26 -2.79
C LEU A 108 -7.55 6.83 -3.26
N ARG A 109 -6.62 6.07 -2.67
CA ARG A 109 -6.39 4.66 -3.04
C ARG A 109 -7.63 3.79 -2.75
N ILE A 110 -8.32 4.04 -1.63
CA ILE A 110 -9.51 3.27 -1.24
C ILE A 110 -10.66 3.57 -2.21
N PHE A 111 -10.94 4.83 -2.51
CA PHE A 111 -12.01 5.20 -3.44
C PHE A 111 -11.71 4.79 -4.87
N ALA A 112 -10.47 4.91 -5.34
CA ALA A 112 -10.06 4.40 -6.65
C ALA A 112 -10.36 2.90 -6.78
N ASN A 113 -10.04 2.13 -5.74
CA ASN A 113 -10.34 0.70 -5.70
C ASN A 113 -11.86 0.41 -5.70
N ASN A 114 -12.65 1.18 -4.97
CA ASN A 114 -14.11 0.98 -4.90
C ASN A 114 -14.79 1.37 -6.22
N ALA A 115 -14.38 2.50 -6.82
CA ALA A 115 -14.84 2.96 -8.13
C ALA A 115 -14.50 1.95 -9.22
N ASP A 116 -13.28 1.42 -9.25
CA ASP A 116 -12.88 0.35 -10.18
C ASP A 116 -13.80 -0.88 -10.05
N GLN A 117 -14.06 -1.34 -8.83
CA GLN A 117 -14.95 -2.49 -8.60
C GLN A 117 -16.39 -2.20 -9.08
N GLN A 118 -16.89 -0.99 -8.86
CA GLN A 118 -18.23 -0.61 -9.30
C GLN A 118 -18.33 -0.51 -10.83
N LEU A 119 -17.30 0.02 -11.49
CA LEU A 119 -17.25 0.15 -12.94
C LEU A 119 -17.07 -1.19 -13.65
N VAL A 120 -16.22 -2.06 -13.11
CA VAL A 120 -16.03 -3.43 -13.62
C VAL A 120 -17.33 -4.22 -13.52
N LYS A 121 -18.06 -4.12 -12.40
CA LYS A 121 -19.40 -4.73 -12.26
C LYS A 121 -20.41 -4.20 -13.26
N LYS A 122 -20.31 -2.93 -13.64
CA LYS A 122 -21.16 -2.29 -14.68
C LYS A 122 -20.67 -2.55 -16.11
N GLY A 123 -19.55 -3.26 -16.32
CA GLY A 123 -18.96 -3.51 -17.64
C GLY A 123 -18.39 -2.26 -18.33
N LYS A 124 -18.14 -1.17 -17.58
CA LYS A 124 -17.79 0.15 -18.15
C LYS A 124 -16.29 0.50 -18.10
N SER A 125 -15.46 -0.31 -17.44
CA SER A 125 -14.02 -0.05 -17.30
C SER A 125 -13.25 -1.36 -17.13
N LYS A 126 -11.95 -1.33 -17.44
CA LYS A 126 -11.04 -2.44 -17.15
C LYS A 126 -10.62 -2.39 -15.68
N VAL A 127 -10.16 -3.53 -15.17
CA VAL A 127 -9.65 -3.63 -13.80
C VAL A 127 -8.36 -2.79 -13.70
N GLY A 128 -8.36 -1.79 -12.83
CA GLY A 128 -7.16 -0.99 -12.54
C GLY A 128 -7.14 0.40 -13.18
N ASP A 129 -8.12 0.79 -13.99
CA ASP A 129 -8.11 2.08 -14.70
C ASP A 129 -8.14 3.27 -13.72
N MET A 130 -9.00 3.25 -12.70
CA MET A 130 -9.06 4.30 -11.67
C MET A 130 -7.86 4.24 -10.73
N LEU A 131 -7.37 3.03 -10.43
CA LEU A 131 -6.15 2.86 -9.65
C LEU A 131 -4.92 3.46 -10.35
N GLU A 132 -4.81 3.34 -11.67
CA GLU A 132 -3.73 3.94 -12.44
C GLU A 132 -3.78 5.48 -12.37
N LYS A 133 -4.95 6.07 -12.60
CA LYS A 133 -5.15 7.54 -12.46
C LYS A 133 -4.84 8.03 -11.04
N ALA A 134 -5.25 7.27 -10.02
CA ALA A 134 -4.92 7.58 -8.63
C ALA A 134 -3.40 7.55 -8.38
N ALA A 135 -2.69 6.59 -8.99
CA ALA A 135 -1.23 6.49 -8.85
C ALA A 135 -0.52 7.72 -9.43
N GLU A 136 -1.01 8.30 -10.54
CA GLU A 136 -0.44 9.53 -11.12
C GLU A 136 -0.52 10.72 -10.14
N LEU A 137 -1.64 10.88 -9.44
CA LEU A 137 -1.80 11.92 -8.42
C LEU A 137 -0.91 11.69 -7.20
N LEU A 138 -0.80 10.43 -6.74
CA LEU A 138 0.12 10.07 -5.66
C LEU A 138 1.59 10.29 -6.05
N MET A 139 1.95 10.04 -7.31
CA MET A 139 3.27 10.34 -7.86
C MET A 139 3.57 11.84 -7.85
N SER A 140 2.56 12.69 -8.09
CA SER A 140 2.71 14.14 -7.98
C SER A 140 2.96 14.58 -6.54
N CYS A 141 2.26 14.01 -5.55
CA CYS A 141 2.58 14.22 -4.13
C CYS A 141 4.01 13.76 -3.79
N PHE A 142 4.41 12.59 -4.31
CA PHE A 142 5.75 12.04 -4.08
C PHE A 142 6.85 12.94 -4.63
N ARG A 143 6.64 13.51 -5.81
CA ARG A 143 7.58 14.46 -6.42
C ARG A 143 7.80 15.70 -5.56
N VAL A 144 6.73 16.24 -4.96
CA VAL A 144 6.83 17.39 -4.04
C VAL A 144 7.69 17.04 -2.83
N CYS A 145 7.46 15.89 -2.20
CA CYS A 145 8.28 15.44 -1.07
C CYS A 145 9.74 15.17 -1.48
N ALA A 146 9.96 14.54 -2.64
CA ALA A 146 11.29 14.18 -3.11
C ALA A 146 12.15 15.41 -3.49
N SER A 147 11.52 16.47 -4.00
CA SER A 147 12.18 17.73 -4.37
C SER A 147 12.52 18.63 -3.19
N ASP A 148 12.09 18.28 -1.97
CA ASP A 148 12.31 19.09 -0.79
C ASP A 148 13.74 18.95 -0.26
N THR A 149 14.66 19.74 -0.83
CA THR A 149 16.09 19.71 -0.52
C THR A 149 16.57 20.82 0.41
N ARG A 150 15.74 21.84 0.66
CA ARG A 150 16.13 23.04 1.42
C ARG A 150 15.71 23.00 2.88
N ALA A 151 14.69 22.22 3.21
CA ALA A 151 14.24 22.04 4.58
C ALA A 151 15.31 21.36 5.45
N GLY A 152 15.38 21.73 6.73
CA GLY A 152 16.04 20.92 7.75
C GLY A 152 15.43 19.51 7.81
N LEU A 153 16.17 18.53 8.34
CA LEU A 153 15.69 17.15 8.38
C LEU A 153 14.37 17.02 9.14
N GLU A 154 14.16 17.77 10.22
CA GLU A 154 12.95 17.70 11.05
C GLU A 154 11.72 18.25 10.33
N ASP A 155 11.87 19.32 9.55
CA ASP A 155 10.78 20.00 8.83
C ASP A 155 10.61 19.51 7.39
N SER A 156 11.38 18.49 6.98
CA SER A 156 11.35 18.03 5.60
C SER A 156 10.09 17.23 5.27
N LYS A 157 9.53 17.47 4.09
CA LYS A 157 8.46 16.66 3.51
C LYS A 157 8.94 15.27 3.09
N LYS A 158 10.25 15.02 3.06
CA LYS A 158 10.82 13.70 2.75
C LYS A 158 10.33 12.61 3.71
N TRP A 159 9.95 12.95 4.94
CA TRP A 159 9.26 12.05 5.86
C TRP A 159 7.99 11.41 5.27
N GLY A 160 7.36 12.09 4.32
CA GLY A 160 6.18 11.59 3.62
C GLY A 160 6.45 10.57 2.51
N MET A 161 7.69 10.43 2.04
CA MET A 161 8.03 9.63 0.86
C MET A 161 7.68 8.15 1.05
N LEU A 162 8.07 7.55 2.18
CA LEU A 162 7.86 6.11 2.39
C LEU A 162 6.37 5.76 2.49
N PHE A 163 5.55 6.64 3.08
CA PHE A 163 4.10 6.46 3.10
C PHE A 163 3.53 6.41 1.68
N LEU A 164 3.88 7.38 0.83
CA LEU A 164 3.41 7.45 -0.55
C LEU A 164 3.88 6.25 -1.37
N VAL A 165 5.15 5.85 -1.23
CA VAL A 165 5.69 4.64 -1.88
C VAL A 165 4.90 3.40 -1.46
N ASN A 166 4.55 3.26 -0.18
CA ASN A 166 3.73 2.15 0.29
C ASN A 166 2.30 2.17 -0.29
N GLN A 167 1.71 3.34 -0.55
CA GLN A 167 0.43 3.44 -1.25
C GLN A 167 0.57 3.05 -2.73
N LEU A 168 1.61 3.55 -3.40
CA LEU A 168 1.92 3.26 -4.79
C LEU A 168 2.20 1.77 -5.01
N PHE A 169 2.95 1.11 -4.12
CA PHE A 169 3.16 -0.33 -4.18
C PHE A 169 1.86 -1.13 -4.08
N LYS A 170 0.94 -0.73 -3.19
CA LYS A 170 -0.38 -1.38 -3.11
C LYS A 170 -1.15 -1.29 -4.43
N ILE A 171 -1.00 -0.19 -5.16
CA ILE A 171 -1.58 -0.01 -6.49
C ILE A 171 -0.84 -0.86 -7.53
N TYR A 172 0.46 -0.67 -7.68
CA TYR A 172 1.26 -1.29 -8.75
C TYR A 172 1.28 -2.82 -8.68
N PHE A 173 1.31 -3.40 -7.48
CA PHE A 173 1.16 -4.85 -7.34
C PHE A 173 -0.24 -5.34 -7.70
N LYS A 174 -1.28 -4.51 -7.50
CA LYS A 174 -2.65 -4.87 -7.84
C LYS A 174 -2.93 -4.80 -9.35
N ILE A 175 -2.37 -3.80 -10.03
CA ILE A 175 -2.48 -3.63 -11.48
C ILE A 175 -1.36 -4.34 -12.27
N ASN A 176 -0.53 -5.12 -11.60
CA ASN A 176 0.60 -5.86 -12.16
C ASN A 176 1.63 -5.00 -12.94
N LYS A 177 1.86 -3.74 -12.53
CA LYS A 177 2.88 -2.84 -13.11
C LYS A 177 4.14 -2.76 -12.24
N LEU A 178 4.77 -3.91 -11.97
CA LEU A 178 5.89 -4.03 -11.03
C LEU A 178 7.16 -3.24 -11.44
N HIS A 179 7.33 -2.97 -12.74
CA HIS A 179 8.47 -2.19 -13.24
C HIS A 179 8.49 -0.75 -12.68
N LEU A 180 7.32 -0.17 -12.39
CA LEU A 180 7.17 1.17 -11.81
C LEU A 180 7.66 1.27 -10.35
N CYS A 181 7.89 0.15 -9.68
CA CYS A 181 8.42 0.15 -8.32
C CYS A 181 9.93 0.50 -8.29
N LYS A 182 10.68 0.24 -9.37
CA LYS A 182 12.15 0.37 -9.37
C LYS A 182 12.64 1.80 -9.12
N PRO A 183 12.07 2.86 -9.74
CA PRO A 183 12.45 4.24 -9.43
C PRO A 183 12.13 4.64 -7.98
N LEU A 184 11.00 4.16 -7.43
CA LEU A 184 10.59 4.45 -6.07
C LEU A 184 11.53 3.83 -5.04
N ILE A 185 11.94 2.56 -5.27
CA ILE A 185 12.92 1.86 -4.43
C ILE A 185 14.23 2.65 -4.39
N ARG A 186 14.74 3.05 -5.56
CA ARG A 186 15.98 3.83 -5.65
C ARG A 186 15.90 5.13 -4.86
N ALA A 187 14.79 5.85 -4.95
CA ALA A 187 14.61 7.13 -4.27
C ALA A 187 14.56 6.98 -2.73
N ILE A 188 13.97 5.89 -2.22
CA ILE A 188 13.98 5.59 -0.79
C ILE A 188 15.36 5.13 -0.33
N ASP A 189 16.02 4.25 -1.08
CA ASP A 189 17.33 3.70 -0.70
C ASP A 189 18.44 4.76 -0.74
N SER A 190 18.29 5.79 -1.60
CA SER A 190 19.18 6.97 -1.64
C SER A 190 18.84 8.05 -0.60
N SER A 191 17.74 7.91 0.14
CA SER A 191 17.34 8.89 1.15
C SER A 191 18.09 8.67 2.45
N ASN A 192 18.52 9.76 3.08
CA ASN A 192 19.16 9.72 4.40
C ASN A 192 18.18 9.29 5.51
N LEU A 193 16.87 9.33 5.26
CA LEU A 193 15.81 8.98 6.22
C LEU A 193 15.43 7.48 6.26
N LYS A 194 16.08 6.65 5.43
CA LYS A 194 15.64 5.25 5.17
C LYS A 194 15.45 4.40 6.43
N ASP A 195 16.23 4.67 7.47
CA ASP A 195 16.20 3.91 8.72
C ASP A 195 15.34 4.55 9.82
N ASP A 196 15.02 5.85 9.69
CA ASP A 196 14.27 6.63 10.68
C ASP A 196 12.75 6.54 10.50
N TYR A 197 12.28 6.07 9.35
CA TYR A 197 10.85 5.82 9.17
C TYR A 197 10.31 4.83 10.20
N THR A 198 9.03 4.98 10.56
CA THR A 198 8.37 4.07 11.50
C THR A 198 8.49 2.60 11.06
N THR A 199 8.64 1.70 12.03
CA THR A 199 8.75 0.25 11.79
C THR A 199 7.58 -0.28 10.94
N ALA A 200 6.36 0.23 11.16
CA ALA A 200 5.18 -0.16 10.39
C ALA A 200 5.31 0.16 8.89
N GLN A 201 5.85 1.34 8.55
CA GLN A 201 6.09 1.72 7.16
C GLN A 201 7.24 0.91 6.56
N ARG A 202 8.34 0.69 7.31
CA ARG A 202 9.49 -0.12 6.87
C ARG A 202 9.10 -1.58 6.61
N VAL A 203 8.28 -2.20 7.47
CA VAL A 203 7.73 -3.55 7.27
C VAL A 203 6.92 -3.64 5.98
N THR A 204 6.05 -2.65 5.73
CA THR A 204 5.24 -2.62 4.49
C THR A 204 6.13 -2.48 3.25
N TYR A 205 7.12 -1.59 3.31
CA TYR A 205 8.08 -1.38 2.22
C TYR A 205 8.86 -2.67 1.92
N LYS A 206 9.50 -3.25 2.94
CA LYS A 206 10.32 -4.46 2.81
C LYS A 206 9.51 -5.66 2.32
N TYR A 207 8.24 -5.79 2.74
CA TYR A 207 7.33 -6.80 2.19
C TYR A 207 7.17 -6.67 0.66
N TYR A 208 6.94 -5.47 0.14
CA TYR A 208 6.76 -5.28 -1.31
C TYR A 208 8.08 -5.38 -2.08
N VAL A 209 9.17 -4.81 -1.57
CA VAL A 209 10.49 -4.90 -2.22
C VAL A 209 10.97 -6.35 -2.26
N GLY A 210 10.80 -7.11 -1.18
CA GLY A 210 11.13 -8.53 -1.14
C GLY A 210 10.30 -9.38 -2.11
N ARG A 211 9.00 -9.09 -2.25
CA ARG A 211 8.16 -9.73 -3.28
C ARG A 211 8.62 -9.41 -4.70
N LYS A 212 9.01 -8.16 -4.97
CA LYS A 212 9.56 -7.77 -6.27
C LYS A 212 10.86 -8.52 -6.55
N ALA A 213 11.79 -8.56 -5.60
CA ALA A 213 13.04 -9.30 -5.73
C ALA A 213 12.80 -10.80 -6.00
N MET A 214 11.81 -11.41 -5.33
CA MET A 214 11.40 -12.79 -5.59
C MET A 214 10.94 -12.98 -7.05
N PHE A 215 10.13 -12.07 -7.59
CA PHE A 215 9.69 -12.13 -8.99
C PHE A 215 10.84 -11.92 -9.98
N ASP A 216 11.82 -11.08 -9.63
CA ASP A 216 13.05 -10.88 -10.39
C ASP A 216 14.05 -12.05 -10.23
N SER A 217 13.68 -13.10 -9.48
CA SER A 217 14.53 -14.26 -9.12
C SER A 217 15.79 -13.92 -8.31
N ASP A 218 15.87 -12.73 -7.69
CA ASP A 218 16.88 -12.40 -6.69
C ASP A 218 16.45 -12.91 -5.31
N PHE A 219 16.65 -14.23 -5.11
CA PHE A 219 16.17 -14.91 -3.90
C PHE A 219 16.93 -14.52 -2.64
N LYS A 220 18.19 -14.10 -2.74
CA LYS A 220 18.98 -13.66 -1.57
C LYS A 220 18.43 -12.34 -1.03
N GLN A 221 18.24 -11.35 -1.92
CA GLN A 221 17.68 -10.08 -1.52
C GLN A 221 16.20 -10.21 -1.09
N ALA A 222 15.44 -11.07 -1.76
CA ALA A 222 14.07 -11.37 -1.36
C ALA A 222 13.99 -11.93 0.06
N GLU A 223 14.91 -12.85 0.41
CA GLU A 223 14.99 -13.44 1.74
C GLU A 223 15.27 -12.39 2.80
N GLU A 224 16.30 -11.56 2.61
CA GLU A 224 16.67 -10.51 3.56
C GLU A 224 15.48 -9.57 3.86
N TYR A 225 14.81 -9.07 2.82
CA TYR A 225 13.71 -8.14 2.98
C TYR A 225 12.45 -8.78 3.57
N LEU A 226 12.11 -10.00 3.17
CA LEU A 226 10.93 -10.69 3.70
C LEU A 226 11.15 -11.18 5.14
N SER A 227 12.36 -11.60 5.49
CA SER A 227 12.76 -11.94 6.86
C SER A 227 12.66 -10.72 7.76
N PHE A 228 13.23 -9.58 7.35
CA PHE A 228 13.09 -8.31 8.07
C PHE A 228 11.61 -7.97 8.31
N ALA A 229 10.78 -8.05 7.26
CA ALA A 229 9.36 -7.75 7.35
C ALA A 229 8.64 -8.68 8.35
N PHE A 230 8.97 -9.98 8.36
CA PHE A 230 8.33 -10.97 9.24
C PHE A 230 8.70 -10.76 10.72
N GLU A 231 9.98 -10.50 10.99
CA GLU A 231 10.54 -10.30 12.33
C GLU A 231 10.00 -9.02 12.96
N HIS A 232 10.02 -7.92 12.21
CA HIS A 232 9.59 -6.60 12.68
C HIS A 232 8.06 -6.39 12.59
N CYS A 233 7.32 -7.32 11.98
CA CYS A 233 5.86 -7.26 11.99
C CYS A 233 5.33 -7.48 13.42
N HIS A 234 4.40 -6.61 13.84
CA HIS A 234 3.81 -6.69 15.17
C HIS A 234 3.19 -8.06 15.46
N ARG A 235 3.41 -8.57 16.68
CA ARG A 235 3.00 -9.92 17.10
C ARG A 235 1.48 -10.18 17.05
N SER A 236 0.64 -9.16 17.22
CA SER A 236 -0.82 -9.31 17.10
C SER A 236 -1.30 -9.34 15.64
N SER A 237 -0.47 -8.89 14.69
CA SER A 237 -0.82 -8.76 13.27
C SER A 237 -0.65 -10.10 12.52
N GLN A 238 -1.34 -11.15 13.00
CA GLN A 238 -1.23 -12.52 12.49
C GLN A 238 -1.50 -12.61 10.99
N LYS A 239 -2.49 -11.86 10.49
CA LYS A 239 -2.81 -11.77 9.06
C LYS A 239 -1.62 -11.26 8.24
N ASN A 240 -0.92 -10.23 8.71
CA ASN A 240 0.23 -9.66 8.01
C ASN A 240 1.42 -10.62 8.05
N LYS A 241 1.69 -11.25 9.19
CA LYS A 241 2.73 -12.28 9.30
C LYS A 241 2.48 -13.44 8.34
N ARG A 242 1.23 -13.91 8.27
CA ARG A 242 0.82 -14.93 7.30
C ARG A 242 1.04 -14.49 5.86
N MET A 243 0.69 -13.25 5.51
CA MET A 243 0.93 -12.71 4.16
C MET A 243 2.42 -12.66 3.81
N ILE A 244 3.27 -12.27 4.75
CA ILE A 244 4.73 -12.26 4.54
C ILE A 244 5.25 -13.70 4.33
N LEU A 245 4.82 -14.65 5.16
CA LEU A 245 5.24 -16.05 5.08
C LEU A 245 4.87 -16.73 3.75
N ILE A 246 3.74 -16.40 3.15
CA ILE A 246 3.34 -16.93 1.84
C ILE A 246 4.43 -16.70 0.78
N TYR A 247 5.16 -15.59 0.87
CA TYR A 247 6.27 -15.27 -0.05
C TYR A 247 7.63 -15.68 0.50
N LEU A 248 7.85 -15.59 1.81
CA LEU A 248 9.12 -15.96 2.43
C LEU A 248 9.39 -17.47 2.36
N LEU A 249 8.36 -18.31 2.51
CA LEU A 249 8.50 -19.76 2.48
C LEU A 249 9.06 -20.29 1.15
N PRO A 250 8.49 -19.96 -0.04
CA PRO A 250 9.10 -20.32 -1.33
C PRO A 250 10.57 -19.90 -1.46
N VAL A 251 10.89 -18.68 -1.03
CA VAL A 251 12.24 -18.13 -1.13
C VAL A 251 13.22 -18.92 -0.25
N LYS A 252 12.87 -19.17 1.02
CA LYS A 252 13.67 -19.98 1.95
C LYS A 252 13.88 -21.39 1.42
N MET A 253 12.84 -22.03 0.89
CA MET A 253 12.94 -23.38 0.32
C MET A 253 13.88 -23.42 -0.90
N LEU A 254 13.84 -22.40 -1.78
CA LEU A 254 14.77 -22.28 -2.91
C LEU A 254 16.23 -22.11 -2.46
N LEU A 255 16.44 -21.45 -1.32
CA LEU A 255 17.75 -21.33 -0.67
C LEU A 255 18.14 -22.59 0.12
N GLY A 256 17.29 -23.62 0.16
CA GLY A 256 17.55 -24.89 0.83
C GLY A 256 17.09 -24.97 2.29
N HIS A 257 16.38 -23.96 2.79
CA HIS A 257 15.83 -23.94 4.15
C HIS A 257 14.36 -24.35 4.13
N MET A 258 14.07 -25.51 4.72
CA MET A 258 12.73 -26.08 4.79
C MET A 258 11.99 -25.60 6.06
N PRO A 259 10.70 -25.23 5.97
CA PRO A 259 9.93 -24.82 7.14
C PRO A 259 9.57 -26.00 8.05
N THR A 260 9.37 -25.70 9.33
CA THR A 260 8.85 -26.68 10.29
C THR A 260 7.33 -26.80 10.20
N ILE A 261 6.80 -27.98 10.50
CA ILE A 261 5.35 -28.23 10.51
C ILE A 261 4.63 -27.33 11.53
N GLU A 262 5.25 -27.05 12.68
CA GLU A 262 4.70 -26.17 13.71
C GLU A 262 4.50 -24.74 13.21
N LEU A 263 5.45 -24.21 12.44
CA LEU A 263 5.34 -22.89 11.81
C LEU A 263 4.16 -22.85 10.84
N LEU A 264 4.00 -23.89 10.01
CA LEU A 264 2.91 -23.99 9.04
C LEU A 264 1.54 -24.08 9.73
N LYS A 265 1.43 -24.86 10.83
CA LYS A 265 0.22 -24.94 11.65
C LYS A 265 -0.13 -23.59 12.27
N LYS A 266 0.85 -22.92 12.89
CA LYS A 266 0.68 -21.63 13.57
C LYS A 266 0.09 -20.54 12.68
N TYR A 267 0.47 -20.51 11.40
CA TYR A 267 0.02 -19.48 10.45
C TYR A 267 -0.98 -19.98 9.40
N HIS A 268 -1.54 -21.19 9.57
CA HIS A 268 -2.51 -21.79 8.64
C HIS A 268 -1.98 -21.83 7.18
N LEU A 269 -0.82 -22.45 7.02
CA LEU A 269 -0.08 -22.63 5.75
C LEU A 269 0.23 -24.10 5.46
N MET A 270 -0.64 -25.01 5.87
CA MET A 270 -0.45 -26.46 5.70
C MET A 270 -0.35 -26.91 4.24
N GLN A 271 -0.78 -26.08 3.28
CA GLN A 271 -0.58 -26.32 1.84
C GLN A 271 0.90 -26.48 1.47
N PHE A 272 1.82 -25.91 2.27
CA PHE A 272 3.26 -26.05 2.06
C PHE A 272 3.85 -27.35 2.65
N ALA A 273 3.09 -28.12 3.44
CA ALA A 273 3.63 -29.29 4.15
C ALA A 273 4.08 -30.39 3.17
N GLU A 274 3.24 -30.72 2.19
CA GLU A 274 3.55 -31.73 1.17
C GLU A 274 4.69 -31.28 0.24
N VAL A 275 4.71 -30.00 -0.13
CA VAL A 275 5.80 -29.40 -0.90
C VAL A 275 7.12 -29.52 -0.12
N THR A 276 7.12 -29.19 1.17
CA THR A 276 8.29 -29.27 2.03
C THR A 276 8.81 -30.69 2.14
N LYS A 277 7.91 -31.66 2.33
CA LYS A 277 8.24 -33.09 2.37
C LYS A 277 8.87 -33.54 1.05
N ALA A 278 8.23 -33.24 -0.08
CA ALA A 278 8.70 -33.62 -1.40
C ALA A 278 10.12 -33.10 -1.70
N VAL A 279 10.37 -31.82 -1.43
CA VAL A 279 11.69 -31.19 -1.65
C VAL A 279 12.75 -31.81 -0.74
N SER A 280 12.42 -32.05 0.54
CA SER A 280 13.34 -32.69 1.49
C SER A 280 13.66 -34.14 1.11
N GLU A 281 12.69 -34.84 0.54
CA GLU A 281 12.84 -36.23 0.15
C GLU A 281 13.55 -36.40 -1.20
N GLY A 282 13.58 -35.35 -2.04
CA GLY A 282 14.03 -35.47 -3.43
C GLY A 282 12.97 -36.10 -4.34
N ASN A 283 11.69 -36.12 -3.91
CA ASN A 283 10.61 -36.81 -4.61
C ASN A 283 9.87 -35.86 -5.57
N LEU A 284 10.22 -35.92 -6.85
CA LEU A 284 9.65 -35.07 -7.90
C LEU A 284 8.19 -35.38 -8.22
N LEU A 285 7.78 -36.66 -8.09
CA LEU A 285 6.39 -37.06 -8.29
C LEU A 285 5.51 -36.42 -7.22
N LEU A 286 5.89 -36.59 -5.94
CA LEU A 286 5.19 -36.00 -4.80
C LEU A 286 5.15 -34.47 -4.88
N LEU A 287 6.23 -33.83 -5.36
CA LEU A 287 6.24 -32.39 -5.56
C LEU A 287 5.19 -31.97 -6.59
N SER A 288 5.14 -32.67 -7.73
CA SER A 288 4.20 -32.37 -8.80
C SER A 288 2.75 -32.55 -8.32
N GLU A 289 2.47 -33.65 -7.62
CA GLU A 289 1.15 -33.91 -7.02
C GLU A 289 0.75 -32.84 -5.99
N ALA A 290 1.66 -32.42 -5.12
CA ALA A 290 1.41 -31.39 -4.12
C ALA A 290 1.10 -30.03 -4.75
N LEU A 291 1.81 -29.67 -5.83
CA LEU A 291 1.57 -28.43 -6.57
C LEU A 291 0.21 -28.46 -7.26
N THR A 292 -0.18 -29.59 -7.87
CA THR A 292 -1.50 -29.76 -8.50
C THR A 292 -2.63 -29.74 -7.46
N ARG A 293 -2.47 -30.46 -6.35
CA ARG A 293 -3.48 -30.53 -5.27
C ARG A 293 -3.83 -29.17 -4.68
N HIS A 294 -2.85 -28.28 -4.58
CA HIS A 294 -3.00 -26.94 -3.99
C HIS A 294 -2.84 -25.81 -5.01
N GLU A 295 -2.99 -26.11 -6.31
CA GLU A 295 -2.77 -25.18 -7.42
C GLU A 295 -3.57 -23.90 -7.26
N THR A 296 -4.88 -24.01 -7.00
CA THR A 296 -5.77 -22.85 -6.83
C THR A 296 -5.30 -21.90 -5.73
N PHE A 297 -4.77 -22.43 -4.62
CA PHE A 297 -4.22 -21.63 -3.53
C PHE A 297 -2.94 -20.90 -3.97
N PHE A 298 -2.01 -21.61 -4.62
CA PHE A 298 -0.72 -21.05 -5.03
C PHE A 298 -0.86 -20.05 -6.18
N ILE A 299 -1.76 -20.27 -7.13
CA ILE A 299 -2.08 -19.34 -8.23
C ILE A 299 -2.69 -18.07 -7.64
N ARG A 300 -3.68 -18.19 -6.75
CA ARG A 300 -4.31 -17.02 -6.11
C ARG A 300 -3.32 -16.19 -5.29
N CYS A 301 -2.31 -16.83 -4.70
CA CYS A 301 -1.23 -16.14 -3.99
C CYS A 301 -0.16 -15.55 -4.92
N GLY A 302 -0.14 -15.93 -6.20
CA GLY A 302 0.85 -15.51 -7.19
C GLY A 302 2.23 -16.15 -6.97
N ILE A 303 2.31 -17.34 -6.37
CA ILE A 303 3.58 -18.02 -6.05
C ILE A 303 3.78 -19.35 -6.78
N PHE A 304 2.79 -19.81 -7.56
CA PHE A 304 2.84 -21.10 -8.26
C PHE A 304 4.12 -21.26 -9.10
N LEU A 305 4.41 -20.29 -9.96
CA LEU A 305 5.62 -20.30 -10.81
C LEU A 305 6.93 -20.28 -10.01
N ILE A 306 6.93 -19.68 -8.81
CA ILE A 306 8.10 -19.67 -7.93
C ILE A 306 8.29 -21.07 -7.31
N LEU A 307 7.20 -21.72 -6.90
CA LEU A 307 7.24 -23.07 -6.37
C LEU A 307 7.65 -24.10 -7.42
N GLU A 308 7.30 -23.92 -8.69
CA GLU A 308 7.78 -24.81 -9.76
C GLU A 308 9.31 -24.84 -9.88
N LYS A 309 10.00 -23.73 -9.56
CA LYS A 309 11.47 -23.68 -9.54
C LYS A 309 12.08 -24.61 -8.48
N LEU A 310 11.30 -25.07 -7.49
CA LEU A 310 11.75 -26.06 -6.51
C LEU A 310 12.05 -27.43 -7.13
N LYS A 311 11.57 -27.71 -8.36
CA LYS A 311 11.95 -28.91 -9.11
C LYS A 311 13.48 -29.04 -9.18
N ILE A 312 14.19 -27.93 -9.43
CA ILE A 312 15.67 -27.91 -9.51
C ILE A 312 16.31 -28.35 -8.17
N ILE A 313 15.83 -27.80 -7.05
CA ILE A 313 16.32 -28.16 -5.71
C ILE A 313 15.99 -29.60 -5.36
N THR A 314 14.82 -30.09 -5.81
CA THR A 314 14.37 -31.46 -5.60
C THR A 314 15.24 -32.45 -6.37
N TYR A 315 15.57 -32.17 -7.64
CA TYR A 315 16.55 -32.93 -8.41
C TYR A 315 17.90 -32.99 -7.70
N ARG A 316 18.42 -31.85 -7.24
CA ARG A 316 19.69 -31.80 -6.50
C ARG A 316 19.65 -32.69 -5.25
N ASN A 317 18.55 -32.65 -4.50
CA ASN A 317 18.40 -33.46 -3.29
C ASN A 317 18.24 -34.95 -3.60
N LEU A 318 17.59 -35.31 -4.71
CA LEU A 318 17.53 -36.69 -5.21
C LEU A 318 18.93 -37.23 -5.51
N PHE A 319 19.71 -36.52 -6.32
CA PHE A 319 21.07 -36.93 -6.68
C PHE A 319 22.06 -36.92 -5.52
N LYS A 320 21.80 -36.15 -4.45
CA LYS A 320 22.63 -36.21 -3.23
C LYS A 320 22.39 -37.46 -2.39
N LYS A 321 21.25 -38.13 -2.56
CA LYS A 321 20.88 -39.34 -1.80
C LYS A 321 21.28 -40.63 -2.49
N VAL A 322 21.43 -40.60 -3.82
CA VAL A 322 21.97 -41.67 -4.64
C VAL A 322 23.49 -41.62 -4.56
#